data_AF-A0A966K222-F1
#
_entry.id   AF-A0A966K222-F1
#
_cell.length_a   1.000
_cell.length_b   1.000
_cell.length_c   1.000
_cell.angle_alpha   90.00
_cell.angle_beta   90.00
_cell.angle_gamma   90.00
#
_symmetry.space_group_name_H-M   'P 1'
#
loop_
_entity.id
_entity.type
_entity.pdbx_description
1 polymer ?
#
loop_
_entity_poly.entity_id
_entity_poly.type
_entity_poly.pdbx_seq_one_letter_code
_entity_poly.pdbx_strand_id
1 'polypeptide(L)'
;MQIRSQKDFASGLMFVIVGILFAYIATTYNMGTPAKMGPGYFPFWLGIVLALLGAIITMTSMSAKTSEDQLASWDWVSVMWVTGSVILFGLVLKPMGLVVSLIMLIFISAMASHEFHWKGTVVNAIILNVIAYVAFIWGLKLQFQVWPSFLAA
;
A
#
# COMPACT_ATOMS: atom_id res chain seq x y z
N MET A 1 6.74 29.46 -14.56
CA MET A 1 7.00 28.01 -14.37
C MET A 1 5.89 27.26 -15.07
N GLN A 2 6.18 26.43 -16.06
CA GLN A 2 5.16 25.63 -16.77
C GLN A 2 5.16 24.21 -16.20
N ILE A 3 3.97 23.65 -15.98
CA ILE A 3 3.81 22.25 -15.57
C ILE A 3 4.01 21.40 -16.83
N ARG A 4 5.07 20.58 -16.86
CA ARG A 4 5.37 19.74 -18.04
C ARG A 4 4.84 18.32 -17.89
N SER A 5 5.11 17.68 -16.75
CA SER A 5 4.47 16.40 -16.42
C SER A 5 3.29 16.63 -15.49
N GLN A 6 2.07 16.56 -16.02
CA GLN A 6 0.86 16.75 -15.22
C GLN A 6 0.64 15.59 -14.24
N LYS A 7 1.00 14.37 -14.65
CA LYS A 7 0.89 13.15 -13.84
C LYS A 7 1.80 13.20 -12.61
N ASP A 8 3.06 13.59 -12.79
CA ASP A 8 4.01 13.68 -11.67
C ASP A 8 3.69 14.87 -10.77
N PHE A 9 3.23 15.98 -11.35
CA PHE A 9 2.76 17.12 -10.57
C PHE A 9 1.56 16.74 -9.67
N ALA A 10 0.55 16.07 -10.23
CA ALA A 10 -0.63 15.66 -9.47
C ALA A 10 -0.32 14.61 -8.39
N SER A 11 0.48 13.59 -8.72
CA SER A 11 0.88 12.55 -7.76
C SER A 11 1.82 13.09 -6.67
N GLY A 12 2.76 13.96 -7.03
CA GLY A 12 3.62 14.68 -6.09
C GLY A 12 2.81 15.53 -5.12
N LEU A 13 1.85 16.32 -5.63
CA LEU A 13 0.97 17.14 -4.80
C LEU A 13 0.10 16.29 -3.88
N MET A 14 -0.44 15.18 -4.38
CA MET A 14 -1.17 14.20 -3.57
C MET A 14 -0.30 13.69 -2.41
N PHE A 15 0.95 13.31 -2.66
CA PHE A 15 1.87 12.86 -1.61
C PHE A 15 2.22 13.95 -0.60
N VAL A 16 2.35 15.21 -1.03
CA VAL A 16 2.51 16.36 -0.11
C VAL A 16 1.31 16.48 0.82
N ILE A 17 0.10 16.55 0.25
CA ILE A 17 -1.13 16.76 1.02
C ILE A 17 -1.35 15.60 1.99
N VAL A 18 -1.30 14.35 1.49
CA VAL A 18 -1.50 13.15 2.31
C VAL A 18 -0.39 13.05 3.37
N GLY A 19 0.87 13.29 3.01
CA GLY A 19 1.99 13.26 3.95
C GLY A 19 1.85 14.26 5.10
N ILE A 20 1.47 15.51 4.78
CA ILE A 20 1.21 16.55 5.79
C ILE A 20 0.02 16.16 6.66
N LEU A 21 -1.08 15.66 6.09
CA LEU A 21 -2.24 15.22 6.86
C LEU A 21 -1.89 14.08 7.83
N PHE A 22 -1.16 13.07 7.37
CA PHE A 22 -0.70 11.98 8.22
C PHE A 22 0.24 12.48 9.33
N ALA A 23 1.19 13.34 9.00
CA ALA A 23 2.08 13.94 9.99
C ALA A 23 1.30 14.76 11.04
N TYR A 24 0.34 15.57 10.60
CA TYR A 24 -0.49 16.38 11.49
C TYR A 24 -1.37 15.51 12.39
N ILE A 25 -2.14 14.58 11.82
CA ILE A 25 -3.03 13.69 12.57
C ILE A 25 -2.22 12.81 13.52
N ALA A 26 -1.04 12.34 13.14
CA ALA A 26 -0.19 11.54 14.01
C ALA A 26 0.20 12.26 15.30
N THR A 27 0.25 13.60 15.31
CA THR A 27 0.51 14.39 16.53
C THR A 27 -0.60 14.31 17.57
N THR A 28 -1.82 13.90 17.18
CA THR A 28 -2.93 13.69 18.13
C THR A 28 -2.83 12.32 18.82
N TYR A 29 -1.92 11.45 18.39
CA TYR A 29 -1.67 10.14 18.99
C TYR A 29 -0.43 10.18 19.87
N ASN A 30 -0.33 9.26 20.83
CA ASN A 30 0.86 9.15 21.66
C ASN A 30 2.07 8.75 20.80
N MET A 31 3.13 9.54 20.89
CA MET A 31 4.36 9.34 20.14
C MET A 31 5.27 8.28 20.78
N GLY A 32 5.18 8.09 22.10
CA GLY A 32 6.09 7.23 22.85
C GLY A 32 7.55 7.69 22.74
N THR A 33 8.48 6.74 22.67
CA THR A 33 9.91 6.98 22.45
C THR A 33 10.41 6.18 21.26
N PRO A 34 11.59 6.49 20.67
CA PRO A 34 12.15 5.67 19.59
C PRO A 34 12.32 4.19 19.98
N ALA A 35 12.56 3.90 21.26
CA ALA A 35 12.68 2.52 21.78
C ALA A 35 11.32 1.86 22.09
N LYS A 36 10.26 2.65 22.26
CA LYS A 36 8.88 2.21 22.50
C LYS A 36 7.93 3.09 21.71
N MET A 37 7.91 2.86 20.39
CA MET A 37 7.17 3.70 19.45
C MET A 37 5.68 3.62 19.75
N GLY A 38 5.07 4.78 20.01
CA GLY A 38 3.61 4.89 20.11
C GLY A 38 2.94 4.86 18.73
N PRO A 39 1.60 4.73 18.68
CA PRO A 39 0.86 4.62 17.42
C PRO A 39 1.03 5.83 16.49
N GLY A 40 1.37 7.01 17.02
CA GLY A 40 1.67 8.20 16.22
C GLY A 40 3.08 8.24 15.63
N TYR A 41 4.05 7.50 16.20
CA TYR A 41 5.47 7.64 15.85
C TYR A 41 5.75 7.32 14.38
N PHE A 42 5.32 6.13 13.94
CA PHE A 42 5.58 5.66 12.59
C PHE A 42 4.80 6.47 11.53
N PRO A 43 3.48 6.72 11.67
CA PRO A 43 2.73 7.55 10.74
C PRO A 43 3.29 8.98 10.60
N PHE A 44 3.80 9.57 11.69
CA PHE A 44 4.36 10.92 11.65
C PHE A 44 5.60 11.00 10.76
N TRP A 45 6.61 10.18 11.03
CA TRP A 45 7.86 10.19 10.27
C TRP A 45 7.65 9.74 8.83
N LEU A 46 6.80 8.73 8.61
CA LEU A 46 6.41 8.32 7.27
C LEU A 46 5.72 9.46 6.51
N GLY A 47 4.82 10.20 7.17
CA GLY A 47 4.15 11.37 6.61
C GLY A 47 5.13 12.48 6.21
N ILE A 48 6.14 12.77 7.04
CA ILE A 48 7.20 13.73 6.72
C ILE A 48 7.98 13.30 5.48
N VAL A 49 8.45 12.05 5.43
CA VAL A 49 9.20 11.52 4.28
C VAL A 49 8.35 11.57 3.03
N LEU A 50 7.08 11.18 3.11
CA LEU A 50 6.14 11.24 1.99
C LEU A 50 5.93 12.67 1.49
N ALA A 51 5.80 13.64 2.41
CA ALA A 51 5.64 15.04 2.05
C ALA A 51 6.90 15.62 1.37
N LEU A 52 8.09 15.29 1.87
CA LEU A 52 9.36 15.71 1.27
C LEU A 52 9.55 15.11 -0.13
N LEU A 53 9.33 13.81 -0.28
CA LEU A 53 9.42 13.16 -1.59
C LEU A 53 8.37 13.72 -2.57
N GLY A 54 7.14 13.93 -2.11
CA GLY A 54 6.09 14.57 -2.91
C GLY A 54 6.47 15.98 -3.37
N ALA A 55 7.08 16.77 -2.48
CA ALA A 55 7.55 18.12 -2.81
C ALA A 55 8.67 18.08 -3.86
N ILE A 56 9.63 17.16 -3.72
CA ILE A 56 10.69 16.95 -4.70
C ILE A 56 10.08 16.59 -6.07
N ILE A 57 9.15 15.63 -6.13
CA ILE A 57 8.49 15.20 -7.38
C ILE A 57 7.70 16.36 -8.01
N THR A 58 7.01 17.14 -7.18
CA THR A 58 6.24 18.32 -7.65
C THR A 58 7.16 19.38 -8.24
N MET A 59 8.33 19.62 -7.65
CA MET A 59 9.32 20.57 -8.17
C MET A 59 9.99 20.06 -9.45
N THR A 60 10.32 18.77 -9.52
CA THR A 60 10.97 18.19 -10.71
C THR A 60 10.02 18.08 -11.91
N SER A 61 8.71 17.91 -11.69
CA SER A 61 7.71 17.88 -12.78
C SER A 61 7.54 19.22 -13.50
N MET A 62 7.95 20.32 -12.86
CA MET A 62 7.98 21.68 -13.42
C MET A 62 9.31 22.02 -14.13
N SER A 63 10.29 21.10 -14.10
CA SER A 63 11.60 21.31 -14.73
C SER A 63 11.52 21.21 -16.25
N ALA A 64 12.30 22.05 -16.95
CA ALA A 64 12.39 22.07 -18.41
C ALA A 64 13.03 20.80 -19.01
N LYS A 65 13.60 19.90 -18.19
CA LYS A 65 14.17 18.62 -18.63
C LYS A 65 13.15 17.47 -18.65
N THR A 66 11.95 17.69 -18.11
CA THR A 66 10.93 16.66 -17.95
C THR A 66 10.09 16.54 -19.23
N SER A 67 9.81 15.30 -19.64
CA SER A 67 8.93 14.99 -20.78
C SER A 67 7.52 15.51 -20.52
N GLU A 68 6.87 16.00 -21.58
CA GLU A 68 5.47 16.39 -21.50
C GLU A 68 4.60 15.14 -21.41
N ASP A 69 3.77 15.08 -20.36
CA ASP A 69 2.88 13.95 -20.13
C ASP A 69 1.56 14.47 -19.55
N GLN A 70 0.45 13.96 -20.09
CA GLN A 70 -0.89 14.34 -19.67
C GLN A 70 -1.41 13.36 -18.61
N LEU A 71 -2.28 13.86 -17.73
CA LEU A 71 -3.02 12.99 -16.82
C LEU A 71 -3.90 12.03 -17.61
N ALA A 72 -3.64 10.74 -17.46
CA ALA A 72 -4.53 9.70 -17.97
C ALA A 72 -5.91 9.78 -17.30
N SER A 73 -6.94 9.30 -18.00
CA SER A 73 -8.29 9.17 -17.44
C SER A 73 -8.30 8.29 -16.19
N TRP A 74 -9.21 8.58 -15.27
CA TRP A 74 -9.35 7.83 -14.03
C TRP A 74 -9.76 6.37 -14.30
N ASP A 75 -8.93 5.43 -13.90
CA ASP A 75 -9.22 3.99 -13.98
C ASP A 75 -9.98 3.51 -12.74
N TRP A 76 -11.30 3.75 -12.75
CA TRP A 76 -12.19 3.33 -11.67
C TRP A 76 -12.28 1.81 -11.50
N VAL A 77 -12.07 1.05 -12.57
CA VAL A 77 -12.12 -0.42 -12.55
C VAL A 77 -10.96 -0.94 -11.70
N SER A 78 -9.74 -0.45 -11.94
CA SER A 78 -8.58 -0.83 -11.12
C SER A 78 -8.74 -0.44 -9.65
N VAL A 79 -9.27 0.75 -9.37
CA VAL A 79 -9.55 1.19 -7.99
C VAL A 79 -10.53 0.23 -7.31
N MET A 80 -11.64 -0.12 -7.98
CA MET A 80 -12.64 -1.03 -7.42
C MET A 80 -12.08 -2.44 -7.18
N TRP A 81 -11.26 -2.98 -8.09
CA TRP A 81 -10.64 -4.30 -7.90
C TRP A 81 -9.67 -4.31 -6.72
N VAL A 82 -8.78 -3.31 -6.63
CA VAL A 82 -7.80 -3.24 -5.54
C VAL A 82 -8.51 -3.03 -4.21
N THR A 83 -9.39 -2.04 -4.09
CA THR A 83 -10.13 -1.79 -2.84
C THR A 83 -11.03 -2.97 -2.48
N GLY A 84 -11.73 -3.54 -3.45
CA GLY A 84 -12.59 -4.72 -3.25
C GLY A 84 -11.82 -5.94 -2.76
N SER A 85 -10.60 -6.16 -3.27
CA SER A 85 -9.72 -7.24 -2.83
C SER A 85 -9.32 -7.11 -1.36
N VAL A 86 -9.04 -5.89 -0.89
CA VAL A 86 -8.68 -5.59 0.50
C VAL A 86 -9.88 -5.78 1.44
N ILE A 87 -11.07 -5.33 1.03
CA ILE A 87 -12.30 -5.56 1.79
C ILE A 87 -12.58 -7.06 1.90
N LEU A 88 -12.50 -7.78 0.78
CA LEU A 88 -12.71 -9.23 0.77
C LEU A 88 -11.72 -9.93 1.69
N PHE A 89 -10.43 -9.57 1.62
CA PHE A 89 -9.40 -10.10 2.51
C PHE A 89 -9.80 -9.96 3.98
N GLY A 90 -10.23 -8.76 4.41
CA GLY A 90 -10.68 -8.53 5.79
C GLY A 90 -11.87 -9.41 6.20
N LEU A 91 -12.81 -9.65 5.27
CA LEU A 91 -13.99 -10.50 5.52
C LEU A 91 -13.64 -11.99 5.60
N VAL A 92 -12.75 -12.48 4.72
CA VAL A 92 -12.40 -13.90 4.65
C VAL A 92 -11.26 -14.30 5.58
N LEU A 93 -10.51 -13.35 6.14
CA LEU A 93 -9.35 -13.63 7.01
C LEU A 93 -9.69 -14.55 8.18
N LYS A 94 -10.81 -14.30 8.85
CA LYS A 94 -11.25 -15.10 10.00
C LYS A 94 -11.62 -16.54 9.60
N PRO A 95 -12.50 -16.79 8.62
CA PRO A 95 -12.87 -18.16 8.25
C PRO A 95 -11.78 -18.92 7.48
N MET A 96 -11.06 -18.25 6.55
CA MET A 96 -10.14 -18.88 5.59
C MET A 96 -8.67 -18.87 6.05
N GLY A 97 -8.35 -18.09 7.08
CA GLY A 97 -7.00 -17.93 7.57
C GLY A 97 -6.11 -17.07 6.67
N LEU A 98 -4.89 -16.81 7.13
CA LEU A 98 -3.94 -15.88 6.50
C LEU A 98 -3.59 -16.29 5.07
N VAL A 99 -3.25 -17.58 4.85
CA VAL A 99 -2.66 -18.02 3.57
C VAL A 99 -3.66 -17.90 2.43
N VAL A 100 -4.86 -18.46 2.61
CA VAL A 100 -5.91 -18.45 1.59
C VAL A 100 -6.39 -17.03 1.32
N SER A 101 -6.51 -16.21 2.36
CA SER A 101 -6.94 -14.82 2.22
C SER A 101 -5.92 -13.98 1.45
N LEU A 102 -4.63 -14.16 1.71
CA LEU A 102 -3.56 -13.51 0.95
C LEU A 102 -3.53 -13.96 -0.51
N ILE A 103 -3.73 -15.26 -0.78
CA ILE A 103 -3.85 -15.74 -2.16
C ILE A 103 -5.02 -15.04 -2.86
N MET A 104 -6.22 -15.01 -2.25
CA MET A 104 -7.37 -14.31 -2.84
C MET A 104 -7.08 -12.82 -3.09
N LEU A 105 -6.50 -12.12 -2.10
CA LEU A 105 -6.11 -10.73 -2.23
C LEU A 105 -5.19 -10.51 -3.44
N ILE A 106 -4.13 -11.31 -3.57
CA ILE A 106 -3.11 -11.15 -4.61
C ILE A 106 -3.69 -11.47 -6.00
N PHE A 107 -4.51 -12.51 -6.13
CA PHE A 107 -5.12 -12.84 -7.41
C PHE A 107 -6.14 -11.79 -7.86
N ILE A 108 -7.01 -11.34 -6.97
CA ILE A 108 -8.06 -10.35 -7.30
C ILE A 108 -7.43 -8.98 -7.60
N SER A 109 -6.43 -8.56 -6.83
CA SER A 109 -5.68 -7.33 -7.12
C SER A 109 -4.87 -7.42 -8.41
N ALA A 110 -4.30 -8.59 -8.74
CA ALA A 110 -3.57 -8.77 -9.99
C ALA A 110 -4.46 -8.65 -11.23
N MET A 111 -5.75 -8.98 -11.13
CA MET A 111 -6.72 -8.79 -12.22
C MET A 111 -6.96 -7.31 -12.57
N ALA A 112 -6.61 -6.37 -11.68
CA ALA A 112 -6.62 -4.94 -12.00
C ALA A 112 -5.49 -4.55 -12.97
N SER A 113 -4.43 -5.36 -13.07
CA SER A 113 -3.30 -5.06 -13.94
C SER A 113 -3.64 -5.32 -15.41
N HIS A 114 -3.36 -4.34 -16.26
CA HIS A 114 -3.46 -4.47 -17.73
C HIS A 114 -2.40 -5.46 -18.28
N GLU A 115 -1.36 -5.77 -17.50
CA GLU A 115 -0.30 -6.72 -17.83
C GLU A 115 -0.39 -7.99 -16.97
N PHE A 116 -1.60 -8.55 -16.84
CA PHE A 116 -1.81 -9.78 -16.07
C PHE A 116 -1.06 -10.97 -16.67
N HIS A 117 -0.15 -11.55 -15.89
CA HIS A 117 0.57 -12.77 -16.26
C HIS A 117 0.37 -13.84 -15.19
N TRP A 118 -0.39 -14.90 -15.53
CA TRP A 118 -0.73 -15.98 -14.59
C TRP A 118 0.47 -16.56 -13.84
N LYS A 119 1.58 -16.85 -14.56
CA LYS A 119 2.80 -17.38 -13.94
C LYS A 119 3.41 -16.37 -12.96
N GLY A 120 3.45 -15.09 -13.32
CA GLY A 120 3.95 -14.02 -12.45
C GLY A 120 3.10 -13.87 -11.19
N THR A 121 1.77 -13.91 -11.33
CA THR A 121 0.83 -13.81 -10.21
C THR A 121 0.97 -14.98 -9.24
N VAL A 122 1.09 -16.22 -9.74
CA VAL A 122 1.30 -17.40 -8.89
C VAL A 122 2.60 -17.29 -8.11
N VAL A 123 3.70 -16.93 -8.78
CA VAL A 123 5.02 -16.76 -8.12
C VAL A 123 4.95 -15.64 -7.07
N ASN A 124 4.35 -14.50 -7.40
CA ASN A 124 4.16 -13.39 -6.48
C ASN A 124 3.31 -13.82 -5.27
N ALA A 125 2.22 -14.55 -5.49
CA ALA A 125 1.36 -15.06 -4.44
C ALA A 125 2.10 -15.97 -3.46
N ILE A 126 2.95 -16.87 -3.97
CA ILE A 126 3.77 -17.76 -3.14
C ILE A 126 4.78 -16.94 -2.33
N ILE A 127 5.54 -16.06 -2.98
CA ILE A 127 6.60 -15.28 -2.32
C ILE A 127 6.01 -14.40 -1.22
N LEU A 128 4.95 -13.64 -1.51
CA LEU A 128 4.32 -12.76 -0.53
C LEU A 128 3.70 -13.54 0.62
N ASN A 129 3.13 -14.72 0.37
CA ASN A 129 2.64 -15.59 1.44
C ASN A 129 3.78 -16.08 2.34
N VAL A 130 4.90 -16.51 1.75
CA VAL A 130 6.07 -16.95 2.52
C VAL A 130 6.61 -15.81 3.37
N ILE A 131 6.77 -14.61 2.80
CA ILE A 131 7.23 -13.43 3.55
C ILE A 131 6.25 -13.10 4.67
N ALA A 132 4.95 -13.08 4.40
CA ALA A 132 3.93 -12.79 5.41
C ALA A 132 3.94 -13.83 6.54
N TYR A 133 4.04 -15.11 6.20
CA TYR A 133 4.14 -16.19 7.19
C TYR A 133 5.38 -16.05 8.06
N VAL A 134 6.54 -15.82 7.45
CA VAL A 134 7.81 -15.63 8.17
C VAL A 134 7.74 -14.39 9.06
N ALA A 135 7.24 -13.26 8.57
CA ALA A 135 7.16 -12.04 9.35
C ALA A 135 6.17 -12.16 10.52
N PHE A 136 4.94 -12.61 10.27
CA PHE A 136 3.88 -12.58 11.27
C PHE A 136 3.89 -13.77 12.22
N ILE A 137 4.14 -14.98 11.72
CA ILE A 137 4.08 -16.21 12.54
C ILE A 137 5.44 -16.50 13.16
N TRP A 138 6.51 -16.48 12.37
CA TRP A 138 7.84 -16.84 12.88
C TRP A 138 8.53 -15.67 13.58
N GLY A 139 8.52 -14.48 12.97
CA GLY A 139 9.19 -13.28 13.49
C GLY A 139 8.45 -12.64 14.66
N LEU A 140 7.19 -12.27 14.44
CA LEU A 140 6.38 -11.56 15.43
C LEU A 140 5.60 -12.49 16.38
N LYS A 141 5.54 -13.79 16.08
CA LYS A 141 4.79 -14.80 16.87
C LYS A 141 3.33 -14.42 17.13
N LEU A 142 2.70 -13.79 16.14
CA LEU A 142 1.28 -13.45 16.21
C LEU A 142 0.43 -14.73 16.15
N GLN A 143 -0.58 -14.81 17.03
CA GLN A 143 -1.55 -15.89 17.02
C GLN A 143 -2.63 -15.66 15.96
N PHE A 144 -2.21 -15.66 14.69
CA PHE A 144 -3.15 -15.65 13.58
C PHE A 144 -3.53 -17.06 13.17
N GLN A 145 -4.79 -17.23 12.77
CA GLN A 145 -5.24 -18.45 12.14
C GLN A 145 -4.61 -18.54 10.74
N VAL A 146 -3.60 -19.39 10.59
CA VAL A 146 -2.88 -19.53 9.31
C VAL A 146 -3.73 -20.27 8.29
N TRP A 147 -4.39 -21.33 8.76
CA TRP A 147 -5.19 -22.24 7.96
C TRP A 147 -6.69 -21.94 8.12
N PRO A 148 -7.52 -22.42 7.18
CA PRO A 148 -8.96 -22.31 7.32
C PRO A 148 -9.47 -22.98 8.59
N SER A 149 -10.45 -22.35 9.22
CA SER A 149 -10.99 -22.75 10.53
C SER A 149 -11.57 -24.16 10.54
N PHE A 150 -12.02 -24.63 9.38
CA PHE A 150 -12.56 -25.97 9.19
C PHE A 150 -11.48 -27.05 8.94
N LEU A 151 -10.22 -26.69 8.67
CA LEU A 151 -9.10 -27.62 8.55
C LEU A 151 -8.23 -27.69 9.81
N ALA A 152 -8.39 -26.71 10.71
CA ALA A 152 -7.65 -26.60 11.96
C ALA A 152 -8.44 -27.11 13.19
N ALA A 153 -9.60 -27.73 12.97
CA ALA A 153 -10.47 -28.33 13.99
C ALA A 153 -10.20 -29.83 14.15
#